data_AF-A0A355AKM6-F1
#
_entry.id   AF-A0A355AKM6-F1
#
_cell.length_a   1.000
_cell.length_b   1.000
_cell.length_c   1.000
_cell.angle_alpha   90.00
_cell.angle_beta   90.00
_cell.angle_gamma   90.00
#
_symmetry.space_group_name_H-M   'P 1'
#
loop_
_entity.id
_entity.type
_entity.pdbx_description
1 polymer ?
#
loop_
_entity_poly.entity_id
_entity_poly.type
_entity_poly.pdbx_seq_one_letter_code
_entity_poly.pdbx_strand_id
1 'polypeptide(L)' 'MSQPSLLVSVRCVDEVAAAIEGGAEIIDVKEPSHGSLGMALPETLAACSVAVPE' A
#
# COMPACT_ATOMS: atom_id res chain seq x y z
N MET A 1 19.44 14.87 -11.38
CA MET A 1 18.67 14.66 -10.14
C MET A 1 17.74 13.50 -10.40
N SER A 2 17.69 12.48 -9.53
CA SER A 2 16.71 11.40 -9.66
C SER A 2 15.29 11.94 -9.46
N GLN A 3 14.34 11.41 -10.20
CA GLN A 3 12.93 11.72 -9.99
C GLN A 3 12.47 11.14 -8.64
N PRO A 4 11.58 11.82 -7.89
CA PRO A 4 11.04 11.28 -6.66
C PRO A 4 10.15 10.08 -6.95
N SER A 5 10.21 9.07 -6.07
CA SER A 5 9.32 7.91 -6.15
C SER A 5 7.96 8.20 -5.51
N LEU A 6 6.89 7.63 -6.06
CA LEU A 6 5.54 7.75 -5.51
C LEU A 6 5.24 6.63 -4.50
N LEU A 7 4.87 7.01 -3.27
CA LEU A 7 4.32 6.11 -2.25
C LEU A 7 2.83 6.39 -2.05
N VAL A 8 2.01 5.35 -2.06
CA VAL A 8 0.57 5.44 -1.80
C VAL A 8 0.21 4.57 -0.60
N SER A 9 -0.41 5.18 0.42
CA SER A 9 -0.95 4.43 1.55
C SER A 9 -2.30 3.83 1.19
N VAL A 10 -2.47 2.53 1.38
CA VAL A 10 -3.72 1.78 1.15
C VAL A 10 -4.21 1.10 2.43
N ARG A 11 -5.50 0.79 2.50
CA ARG A 11 -6.13 0.09 3.63
C ARG A 11 -6.53 -1.34 3.33
N CYS A 12 -6.66 -1.72 2.07
CA CYS A 12 -7.08 -3.06 1.66
C CYS A 12 -6.54 -3.44 0.27
N VAL A 13 -6.70 -4.71 -0.09
CA VAL A 13 -6.26 -5.27 -1.36
C VAL A 13 -6.90 -4.60 -2.58
N ASP A 14 -8.16 -4.17 -2.48
CA ASP A 14 -8.88 -3.54 -3.60
C ASP A 14 -8.25 -2.20 -4.02
N GLU A 15 -7.62 -1.49 -3.07
CA GLU A 15 -6.92 -0.23 -3.33
C GLU A 15 -5.54 -0.44 -3.96
N VAL A 16 -4.92 -1.62 -3.80
CA VAL A 16 -3.58 -1.92 -4.32
C VAL A 16 -3.54 -1.80 -5.84
N ALA A 17 -4.54 -2.38 -6.53
CA ALA A 17 -4.62 -2.33 -7.99
C ALA A 17 -4.72 -0.90 -8.51
N ALA A 18 -5.55 -0.07 -7.88
CA ALA A 18 -5.70 1.34 -8.25
C ALA A 18 -4.40 2.15 -7.99
N ALA A 19 -3.69 1.86 -6.89
CA ALA A 19 -2.41 2.49 -6.59
C ALA A 19 -1.33 2.12 -7.63
N ILE A 20 -1.27 0.84 -8.05
CA ILE A 20 -0.36 0.37 -9.09
C ILE A 20 -0.68 1.03 -10.44
N GLU A 21 -1.96 1.04 -10.85
CA GLU A 21 -2.40 1.70 -12.09
C GLU A 21 -2.09 3.21 -12.07
N GLY A 22 -2.18 3.83 -10.89
CA GLY A 22 -1.80 5.22 -10.65
C GLY A 22 -0.29 5.50 -10.66
N GLY A 23 0.55 4.48 -10.81
CA GLY A 23 2.01 4.61 -10.90
C GLY A 23 2.73 4.66 -9.55
N ALA A 24 2.14 4.11 -8.49
CA ALA A 24 2.84 3.98 -7.21
C ALA A 24 4.02 3.00 -7.32
N GLU A 25 5.18 3.43 -6.83
CA GLU A 25 6.38 2.59 -6.71
C GLU A 25 6.45 1.90 -5.35
N ILE A 26 5.79 2.46 -4.33
CA ILE A 26 5.71 1.90 -2.99
C ILE A 26 4.26 1.85 -2.55
N ILE A 27 3.80 0.66 -2.16
CA ILE A 27 2.50 0.44 -1.54
C ILE A 27 2.70 0.36 -0.02
N ASP A 28 2.14 1.34 0.71
CA ASP A 28 2.19 1.42 2.17
C ASP A 28 0.87 0.95 2.77
N VAL A 29 0.83 -0.26 3.34
CA VAL A 29 -0.40 -0.79 3.93
C VAL A 29 -0.51 -0.34 5.39
N LYS A 30 -1.49 0.50 5.71
CA LYS A 30 -1.69 1.03 7.06
C LYS A 30 -3.15 1.02 7.51
N GLU A 31 -3.35 1.06 8.83
CA GLU A 31 -4.67 1.18 9.47
C GLU A 31 -4.75 2.46 10.32
N PRO A 32 -5.32 3.56 9.77
CA PRO A 32 -5.48 4.82 10.48
C PRO A 32 -6.26 4.73 11.80
N SER A 33 -7.15 3.74 11.97
CA SER A 33 -7.87 3.53 13.24
C SER A 33 -6.95 3.06 14.38
N HIS A 34 -5.76 2.53 14.06
CA HIS A 34 -4.71 2.19 15.02
C HIS A 34 -3.71 3.35 15.23
N GLY A 35 -3.95 4.52 14.65
CA GLY A 35 -3.08 5.69 14.69
C GLY A 35 -2.60 6.12 13.30
N SER A 36 -1.94 7.29 13.20
CA SER A 36 -1.53 7.88 11.91
C SER A 36 -0.67 6.95 11.02
N LEU A 37 0.16 6.12 11.66
CA LEU A 37 0.99 5.08 11.04
C LEU A 37 0.64 3.68 11.60
N GLY A 38 -0.64 3.48 11.93
CA GLY A 38 -1.10 2.26 12.57
C GLY A 38 -0.85 1.03 11.69
N MET A 39 -0.35 -0.04 12.29
CA MET A 39 -0.09 -1.29 11.59
C MET A 39 -1.41 -1.94 11.18
N ALA A 40 -1.53 -2.32 9.91
CA ALA A 40 -2.62 -3.15 9.43
C ALA A 40 -2.53 -4.58 10.01
N LEU A 41 -3.64 -5.31 9.96
CA LEU A 41 -3.64 -6.71 10.40
C LEU A 41 -2.75 -7.57 9.50
N PRO A 42 -2.12 -8.64 10.02
CA PRO A 42 -1.30 -9.55 9.22
C PRO A 42 -2.03 -10.11 8.00
N GLU A 43 -3.33 -10.44 8.12
CA GLU A 43 -4.12 -10.88 6.97
C GLU A 43 -4.26 -9.81 5.88
N THR A 44 -4.39 -8.54 6.25
CA THR A 44 -4.46 -7.42 5.29
C THR A 44 -3.13 -7.25 4.57
N LEU A 45 -2.02 -7.31 5.32
CA LEU A 45 -0.67 -7.25 4.74
C LEU A 45 -0.43 -8.38 3.74
N ALA A 46 -0.79 -9.61 4.10
CA ALA A 46 -0.64 -10.77 3.23
C ALA A 46 -1.56 -10.70 1.99
N ALA A 47 -2.80 -10.24 2.14
CA ALA A 47 -3.70 -10.05 1.02
C ALA A 47 -3.17 -8.98 0.04
N CYS A 48 -2.68 -7.86 0.55
CA CYS A 48 -2.08 -6.80 -0.27
C CYS A 48 -0.79 -7.27 -0.96
N SER A 49 0.07 -8.05 -0.28
CA SER A 49 1.33 -8.51 -0.88
C SER A 49 1.13 -9.43 -2.09
N VAL A 50 0.04 -10.22 -2.11
CA VAL A 50 -0.31 -11.07 -3.26
C VAL A 50 -0.70 -10.25 -4.49
N ALA A 51 -1.17 -9.01 -4.31
CA ALA A 51 -1.57 -8.13 -5.40
C ALA A 51 -0.42 -7.26 -5.95
N VAL A 52 0.74 -7.25 -5.28
CA VAL A 52 1.94 -6.52 -5.75
C VAL A 52 2.77 -7.45 -6.64
N PRO A 53 3.11 -7.06 -7.88
CA PRO A 53 3.96 -7.85 -8.78
C PRO A 53 5.41 -7.94 -8.26
N GLU A 54 6.13 -9.00 -8.66
CA GLU A 54 7.57 -9.21 -8.34
C GLU A 54 8.50 -8.15 -8.95
#